data_AF-A0A090T0P6-F1
#
_entry.id   AF-A0A090T0P6-F1
#
_cell.length_a   1.000
_cell.length_b   1.000
_cell.length_c   1.000
_cell.angle_alpha   90.00
_cell.angle_beta   90.00
_cell.angle_gamma   90.00
#
_symmetry.space_group_name_H-M   'P 1'
#
loop_
_entity.id
_entity.type
_entity.pdbx_description
1 polymer ?
#
loop_
_entity_poly.entity_id
_entity_poly.type
_entity_poly.pdbx_seq_one_letter_code
_entity_poly.pdbx_strand_id
1 'polypeptide(L)' 'MEILWSTVIGVFVAAGVYLMLERHFLRVIFGLILLSNAVNLAIFTSGRLNLAQLP' A
#
# COMPACT_ATOMS: atom_id res chain seq x y z
N MET A 1 3.64 -16.20 -4.42
CA MET A 1 2.73 -15.03 -4.61
C MET A 1 3.21 -13.80 -3.83
N GLU A 2 4.17 -13.97 -2.92
CA GLU A 2 4.69 -12.91 -2.06
C GLU A 2 5.43 -11.81 -2.85
N ILE A 3 6.16 -12.17 -3.90
CA ILE A 3 6.92 -11.20 -4.74
C ILE A 3 5.98 -10.21 -5.43
N LEU A 4 4.84 -10.68 -5.94
CA LEU A 4 3.86 -9.83 -6.62
C LEU A 4 3.31 -8.80 -5.63
N TRP A 5 2.86 -9.25 -4.47
CA TRP A 5 2.32 -8.38 -3.42
C TRP A 5 3.37 -7.40 -2.89
N SER A 6 4.59 -7.85 -2.63
CA SER A 6 5.70 -6.99 -2.19
C SER A 6 6.00 -5.89 -3.21
N THR A 7 5.98 -6.21 -4.51
CA THR A 7 6.20 -5.24 -5.59
C THR A 7 5.06 -4.22 -5.66
N VAL A 8 3.81 -4.65 -5.59
CA VAL A 8 2.63 -3.76 -5.60
C VAL A 8 2.66 -2.79 -4.41
N ILE A 9 2.96 -3.30 -3.21
CA ILE A 9 3.10 -2.46 -2.01
C ILE A 9 4.22 -1.44 -2.21
N GLY A 10 5.38 -1.87 -2.72
CA GLY A 10 6.51 -0.98 -3.00
C GLY A 10 6.16 0.14 -3.96
N VAL A 11 5.44 -0.16 -5.05
CA VAL A 11 4.98 0.85 -6.02
C VAL A 11 3.99 1.83 -5.38
N PHE A 12 3.05 1.34 -4.56
CA PHE A 12 2.07 2.20 -3.88
C PHE A 12 2.74 3.13 -2.86
N VAL A 13 3.72 2.62 -2.10
CA VAL A 13 4.50 3.43 -1.17
C VAL A 13 5.32 4.48 -1.92
N ALA A 14 6.02 4.09 -3.00
CA ALA A 14 6.81 5.01 -3.82
C ALA A 14 5.95 6.13 -4.43
N ALA A 15 4.79 5.78 -4.99
CA ALA A 15 3.85 6.75 -5.54
C ALA A 15 3.24 7.66 -4.46
N GLY A 16 2.89 7.11 -3.29
CA GLY A 16 2.37 7.89 -2.16
C GLY A 16 3.38 8.92 -1.66
N VAL A 17 4.64 8.49 -1.46
CA VAL A 17 5.75 9.38 -1.08
C VAL A 17 6.01 10.43 -2.16
N TYR A 18 6.03 10.05 -3.44
CA TYR A 18 6.20 10.99 -4.54
C TYR A 18 5.14 12.10 -4.53
N LEU A 19 3.87 11.75 -4.34
CA LEU A 19 2.76 12.70 -4.24
C LEU A 19 2.83 13.59 -2.98
N MET A 20 3.40 13.09 -1.88
CA MET A 20 3.61 13.88 -0.67
C MET A 20 4.71 14.94 -0.82
N LEU A 21 5.66 14.74 -1.74
CA LEU A 21 6.69 15.74 -2.04
C LEU A 21 6.21 16.86 -2.96
N GLU A 22 5.00 16.77 -3.51
CA GLU A 22 4.46 17.80 -4.38
C GLU A 22 4.04 19.07 -3.62
N ARG A 23 4.19 20.22 -4.28
CA ARG A 23 3.87 21.54 -3.72
C ARG A 23 2.36 21.79 -3.53
N HIS A 24 1.51 20.94 -4.10
CA HIS A 24 0.06 21.15 -4.11
C HIS A 24 -0.62 20.34 -3.00
N PHE A 25 -1.36 21.02 -2.13
CA PHE A 25 -1.93 20.41 -0.92
C PHE A 25 -2.85 19.21 -1.22
N LEU A 26 -3.68 19.28 -2.27
CA LEU A 26 -4.50 18.13 -2.66
C LEU A 26 -3.66 16.90 -3.06
N ARG A 27 -2.51 17.11 -3.73
CA ARG A 27 -1.62 16.01 -4.14
C ARG A 27 -1.00 15.34 -2.92
N VAL A 28 -0.63 16.11 -1.90
CA VAL A 28 -0.17 15.59 -0.60
C VAL A 28 -1.25 14.74 0.08
N ILE A 29 -2.51 15.21 0.08
CA ILE A 29 -3.63 14.45 0.66
C ILE A 29 -3.84 13.12 -0.10
N PHE A 30 -3.83 13.15 -1.43
CA PHE A 30 -3.91 11.92 -2.23
C PHE A 30 -2.73 10.98 -1.96
N GLY A 31 -1.53 11.51 -1.79
CA GLY A 31 -0.34 10.76 -1.36
C GLY A 31 -0.55 10.07 -0.01
N LEU A 32 -1.13 10.78 0.97
CA LEU A 32 -1.45 10.24 2.29
C LEU A 32 -2.50 9.11 2.22
N ILE A 33 -3.56 9.31 1.43
CA ILE A 33 -4.61 8.30 1.21
C ILE A 33 -4.03 7.05 0.54
N LEU A 34 -3.21 7.24 -0.50
CA LEU A 34 -2.57 6.14 -1.21
C LEU A 34 -1.61 5.36 -0.30
N LEU A 35 -0.81 6.07 0.51
CA LEU A 35 0.09 5.46 1.47
C LEU A 35 -0.67 4.65 2.54
N SER A 36 -1.79 5.18 3.05
CA SER A 36 -2.66 4.45 3.98
C SER A 36 -3.17 3.14 3.36
N ASN A 37 -3.59 3.15 2.09
CA ASN A 37 -3.99 1.93 1.39
C ASN A 37 -2.83 0.94 1.24
N ALA A 38 -1.62 1.43 0.94
CA ALA A 38 -0.42 0.59 0.85
C ALA A 38 -0.12 -0.13 2.18
N VAL A 39 -0.23 0.58 3.31
CA VAL A 39 -0.03 0.01 4.65
C VAL A 39 -1.09 -1.04 4.98
N ASN A 40 -2.36 -0.78 4.65
CA ASN A 40 -3.43 -1.78 4.84
C ASN A 40 -3.13 -3.07 4.04
N LEU A 41 -2.67 -2.93 2.80
CA LEU A 41 -2.27 -4.07 1.98
C LEU A 41 -1.07 -4.82 2.61
N ALA A 42 -0.08 -4.09 3.12
CA ALA A 42 1.08 -4.67 3.78
C ALA A 42 0.69 -5.49 5.02
N ILE A 43 -0.20 -4.95 5.87
CA ILE A 43 -0.75 -5.66 7.03
C ILE A 43 -1.52 -6.92 6.59
N PHE A 44 -2.34 -6.81 5.54
CA PHE A 44 -3.09 -7.95 5.02
C PHE A 44 -2.17 -9.07 4.52
N THR A 45 -1.10 -8.70 3.80
CA THR A 45 -0.13 -9.68 3.28
C THR A 45 0.75 -10.29 4.37
N SER A 46 1.00 -9.59 5.48
CA SER A 46 1.81 -10.11 6.60
C SER A 46 1.05 -11.09 7.50
N GLY A 47 -0.28 -10.99 7.58
CA GLY A 47 -1.13 -11.87 8.38
C GLY A 47 -1.29 -13.32 7.86
N ARG A 48 -0.56 -13.71 6.81
CA ARG A 48 -0.74 -14.90 5.95
C ARG A 48 -2.06 -14.87 5.17
N LEU A 49 -1.93 -14.92 3.85
CA LEU A 49 -3.04 -15.09 2.89
C LEU A 49 -3.62 -16.52 2.88
N ASN A 50 -3.60 -17.22 4.02
CA ASN A 50 -4.26 -18.51 4.09
C ASN A 50 -5.76 -18.23 4.17
N LEU A 51 -6.47 -18.57 3.09
CA LEU A 51 -7.91 -18.76 3.10
C LEU A 51 -8.25 -19.52 4.38
N ALA A 52 -9.16 -18.95 5.19
CA ALA A 52 -9.73 -19.66 6.30
C ALA A 52 -10.20 -21.02 5.76
N GLN A 53 -9.46 -22.07 6.11
CA GLN A 53 -9.82 -23.44 5.78
C GLN A 53 -10.95 -23.77 6.75
N LEU A 54 -12.12 -23.22 6.42
CA LEU A 54 -13.38 -23.52 7.09
C LEU A 54 -13.65 -25.00 6.81
N PRO A 55 -13.87 -25.82 7.85
CA PRO A 55 -14.10 -27.25 7.72
C PRO A 55 -15.34 -27.59 6.89
#